data_AF-A0A1W9U5C4-F1
#
_entry.id   AF-A0A1W9U5C4-F1
#
_cell.length_a   1.000
_cell.length_b   1.000
_cell.length_c   1.000
_cell.angle_alpha   90.00
_cell.angle_beta   90.00
_cell.angle_gamma   90.00
#
_symmetry.space_group_name_H-M   'P 1'
#
loop_
_entity.id
_entity.type
_entity.pdbx_description
1 polymer ?
#
loop_
_entity_poly.entity_id
_entity_poly.type
_entity_poly.pdbx_seq_one_letter_code
_entity_poly.pdbx_strand_id
1 'polypeptide(L)'
;MDFNSTNHVYRCVPPVLGIKEAYDSGAEKNPVVFGLKCIPMPEVDEDVFKEAKIRSEKTPDESQRIIAGYTKDRIKSKVAFIENLVLDGNEITDFDSFYNLAPPELVSWVCKAVYSSYVLSVHEIKN
;
A
#
# COMPACT_ATOMS: atom_id res chain seq x y z
N MET A 1 6.77 16.49 -18.26
CA MET A 1 7.42 16.04 -17.01
C MET A 1 7.86 14.62 -17.25
N ASP A 2 9.16 14.39 -17.32
CA ASP A 2 9.72 13.06 -17.51
C ASP A 2 9.54 12.24 -16.22
N PHE A 3 8.49 11.42 -16.18
CA PHE A 3 8.23 10.47 -15.10
C PHE A 3 9.14 9.24 -15.23
N ASN A 4 10.46 9.44 -15.19
CA ASN A 4 11.43 8.36 -14.95
C ASN A 4 11.48 8.05 -13.43
N SER A 5 10.31 7.89 -12.81
CA SER A 5 10.12 7.73 -11.35
C SER A 5 10.09 6.26 -10.91
N THR A 6 10.56 5.33 -11.74
CA THR A 6 10.32 3.89 -11.55
C THR A 6 10.98 3.29 -10.28
N ASN A 7 11.87 4.03 -9.62
CA ASN A 7 12.54 3.59 -8.40
C ASN A 7 12.45 4.54 -7.20
N HIS A 8 11.71 5.65 -7.29
CA HIS A 8 11.59 6.54 -6.15
C HIS A 8 10.75 5.89 -5.04
N VAL A 9 11.28 5.91 -3.81
CA VAL A 9 10.57 5.46 -2.61
C VAL A 9 10.09 6.71 -1.87
N TYR A 10 8.78 6.88 -1.80
CA TYR A 10 8.13 7.95 -1.06
C TYR A 10 7.96 7.53 0.40
N ARG A 11 8.47 8.32 1.33
CA ARG A 11 8.19 8.15 2.77
C ARG A 11 6.80 8.70 3.06
N CYS A 12 5.82 7.83 3.20
CA CYS A 12 4.41 8.17 3.32
C CYS A 12 3.89 7.92 4.73
N VAL A 13 3.21 8.90 5.31
CA VAL A 13 2.47 8.73 6.56
C VAL A 13 0.98 8.57 6.23
N PRO A 14 0.32 7.49 6.68
CA PRO A 14 -1.11 7.33 6.45
C PRO A 14 -1.88 8.47 7.16
N PRO A 15 -2.89 9.07 6.52
CA PRO A 15 -3.83 9.93 7.19
C PRO A 15 -4.61 9.06 8.17
N VAL A 16 -4.20 9.14 9.44
CA VAL A 16 -4.60 8.23 10.53
C VAL A 16 -6.10 7.93 10.53
N LEU A 17 -6.47 6.65 10.64
CA LEU A 17 -7.81 6.24 11.05
C LEU A 17 -8.04 6.70 12.49
N GLY A 18 -8.73 7.81 12.69
CA GLY A 18 -9.15 8.26 14.02
C GLY A 18 -8.04 8.86 14.88
N ILE A 19 -7.79 10.15 14.68
CA ILE A 19 -7.13 11.01 15.66
C ILE A 19 -8.02 11.05 16.93
N LYS A 20 -7.74 10.24 17.96
CA LYS A 20 -7.90 10.67 19.37
C LYS A 20 -7.29 9.73 20.42
N GLU A 21 -7.54 8.42 20.38
CA GLU A 21 -7.20 7.57 21.53
C GLU A 21 -5.74 7.06 21.54
N ALA A 22 -5.07 7.04 20.38
CA ALA A 22 -3.63 6.77 20.30
C ALA A 22 -2.76 8.01 20.58
N TYR A 23 -3.34 9.21 20.56
CA TYR A 23 -2.62 10.46 20.81
C TYR A 23 -2.34 10.70 22.31
N ASP A 24 -3.19 10.17 23.21
CA ASP A 24 -3.07 10.39 24.65
C ASP A 24 -1.97 9.54 25.34
N SER A 25 -1.27 8.66 24.60
CA SER A 25 -0.25 7.74 25.16
C SER A 25 1.21 8.05 24.78
N GLY A 26 1.48 9.12 23.99
CA GLY A 26 2.85 9.56 23.67
C GLY A 26 3.32 9.40 22.21
N ALA A 27 2.38 9.27 21.25
CA ALA A 27 2.66 9.06 19.83
C ALA A 27 3.28 10.28 19.09
N GLU A 28 3.49 11.43 19.74
CA GLU A 28 4.09 12.61 19.09
C GLU A 28 5.56 12.43 18.65
N LYS A 29 6.26 11.35 19.04
CA LYS A 29 7.70 11.20 18.73
C LYS A 29 8.04 10.31 17.54
N ASN A 30 7.20 9.37 17.12
CA ASN A 30 7.54 8.40 16.04
C ASN A 30 6.27 7.99 15.25
N PRO A 31 5.90 8.69 14.16
CA PRO A 31 4.75 8.33 13.35
C PRO A 31 4.98 7.00 12.61
N VAL A 32 3.89 6.29 12.28
CA VAL A 32 3.93 5.16 11.34
C VAL A 32 4.33 5.68 9.96
N VAL A 33 5.37 5.09 9.37
CA VAL A 33 5.86 5.47 8.03
C VAL A 33 5.89 4.25 7.13
N PHE A 34 5.38 4.43 5.91
CA PHE A 34 5.49 3.46 4.83
C PHE A 34 6.43 3.98 3.74
N GLY A 35 7.42 3.20 3.35
CA GLY A 35 8.16 3.44 2.12
C GLY A 35 7.39 2.86 0.95
N LEU A 36 6.83 3.70 0.08
CA LEU A 36 5.97 3.26 -1.02
C LEU A 36 6.54 3.67 -2.38
N LYS A 37 6.38 2.81 -3.39
CA LYS A 37 6.67 3.10 -4.79
C LYS A 37 5.36 3.21 -5.59
N CYS A 38 5.30 4.13 -6.54
CA CYS A 38 4.16 4.18 -7.45
C CYS A 38 4.19 3.00 -8.44
N ILE A 39 3.01 2.51 -8.81
CA ILE A 39 2.82 1.69 -10.01
C ILE A 39 2.69 2.65 -11.20
N PRO A 40 3.62 2.62 -12.18
CA PRO A 40 3.53 3.43 -13.39
C PRO A 40 2.25 3.14 -14.19
N MET A 41 1.73 4.14 -14.91
CA MET A 41 0.53 3.97 -15.75
C MET A 41 0.59 2.76 -16.71
N PRO A 42 1.69 2.48 -17.43
CA PRO A 42 1.77 1.27 -18.27
C PRO A 42 1.57 -0.02 -17.48
N GLU A 43 2.11 -0.09 -16.26
CA GLU A 43 1.96 -1.23 -15.36
C GLU A 43 0.52 -1.36 -14.83
N VAL A 44 -0.21 -0.24 -14.70
CA VAL A 44 -1.65 -0.23 -14.36
C VAL A 44 -2.49 -0.73 -15.52
N ASP A 45 -2.19 -0.28 -16.74
CA ASP A 45 -2.88 -0.74 -17.95
C ASP A 45 -2.69 -2.26 -18.13
N GLU A 46 -1.48 -2.77 -17.93
CA GLU A 46 -1.18 -4.21 -17.92
C GLU A 46 -2.01 -4.97 -16.88
N ASP A 47 -2.13 -4.45 -15.66
CA ASP A 47 -2.96 -5.04 -14.61
C ASP A 47 -4.44 -5.12 -15.07
N VAL A 48 -4.99 -4.04 -15.65
CA VAL A 48 -6.38 -4.00 -16.16
C VAL A 48 -6.60 -5.03 -17.28
N PHE A 49 -5.69 -5.13 -18.25
CA PHE A 49 -5.78 -6.12 -19.32
C PHE A 49 -5.71 -7.55 -18.77
N LYS A 50 -4.84 -7.79 -17.79
CA LYS A 50 -4.70 -9.09 -17.13
C LYS A 50 -5.96 -9.48 -16.35
N GLU A 51 -6.56 -8.55 -15.61
CA GLU A 51 -7.84 -8.78 -14.92
C GLU A 51 -8.95 -9.17 -15.89
N ALA A 52 -9.10 -8.39 -16.97
CA ALA A 52 -10.12 -8.64 -17.98
C ALA A 52 -9.94 -10.03 -18.61
N LYS A 53 -8.70 -10.41 -18.92
CA LYS A 53 -8.38 -11.74 -19.45
C LYS A 53 -8.75 -12.85 -18.45
N ILE A 54 -8.35 -12.73 -17.19
CA ILE A 54 -8.67 -13.72 -16.15
C ILE A 54 -10.18 -13.90 -16.02
N ARG A 55 -10.94 -12.80 -15.95
CA ARG A 55 -12.41 -12.83 -15.86
C ARG A 55 -13.08 -13.46 -17.07
N SER A 56 -12.45 -13.41 -18.25
CA SER A 56 -12.98 -14.02 -19.47
C SER A 56 -12.71 -15.53 -19.56
N GLU A 57 -11.68 -16.03 -18.88
CA GLU A 57 -11.19 -17.42 -19.00
C GLU A 57 -11.56 -18.32 -17.82
N LYS A 58 -12.02 -17.74 -16.70
CA LYS A 58 -12.21 -18.43 -15.43
C LYS A 58 -13.60 -18.19 -14.84
N THR A 59 -14.02 -19.06 -13.92
CA THR A 59 -15.24 -18.84 -13.15
C THR A 59 -15.10 -17.58 -12.28
N PRO A 60 -16.22 -16.95 -11.84
CA PRO A 60 -16.16 -15.76 -10.99
C PRO A 60 -15.32 -15.97 -9.72
N ASP A 61 -15.50 -17.10 -9.04
CA ASP A 61 -14.78 -17.42 -7.79
C ASP A 61 -13.28 -17.63 -8.02
N GLU A 62 -12.92 -18.38 -9.07
CA GLU A 62 -11.52 -18.58 -9.44
C GLU A 62 -10.87 -17.26 -9.88
N SER A 63 -11.59 -16.46 -10.67
CA SER A 63 -11.12 -15.14 -11.11
C SER A 63 -10.82 -14.25 -9.91
N GLN A 64 -11.75 -14.17 -8.96
CA GLN A 64 -11.59 -13.34 -7.77
C GLN A 64 -10.38 -13.78 -6.94
N ARG A 65 -10.19 -15.10 -6.76
CA ARG A 65 -9.04 -15.63 -6.01
C ARG A 65 -7.72 -15.32 -6.71
N ILE A 66 -7.63 -15.52 -8.02
CA ILE A 66 -6.41 -15.26 -8.80
C ILE A 66 -6.10 -13.75 -8.80
N ILE A 67 -7.14 -12.93 -8.99
CA ILE A 67 -7.00 -11.47 -9.01
C ILE A 67 -6.49 -10.96 -7.67
N ALA A 68 -7.13 -11.36 -6.57
CA ALA A 68 -6.71 -10.98 -5.23
C ALA A 68 -5.25 -11.37 -4.93
N GLY A 69 -4.83 -12.58 -5.35
CA GLY A 69 -3.47 -13.06 -5.17
C GLY A 69 -2.44 -12.20 -5.90
N TYR A 70 -2.61 -11.98 -7.20
CA TYR A 70 -1.62 -11.20 -7.95
C TYR A 70 -1.64 -9.72 -7.54
N THR A 71 -2.82 -9.13 -7.23
CA THR A 71 -2.91 -7.73 -6.77
C THR A 71 -2.17 -7.56 -5.44
N LYS A 72 -2.31 -8.52 -4.52
CA LYS A 72 -1.55 -8.54 -3.27
C LYS A 72 -0.04 -8.57 -3.55
N ASP A 73 0.43 -9.47 -4.40
CA ASP A 73 1.86 -9.58 -4.75
C ASP A 73 2.38 -8.31 -5.45
N ARG A 74 1.55 -7.69 -6.29
CA ARG A 74 1.84 -6.43 -6.96
C ARG A 74 2.07 -5.32 -5.95
N ILE A 75 1.15 -5.13 -5.00
CA ILE A 75 1.27 -4.12 -3.94
C ILE A 75 2.49 -4.43 -3.07
N LYS A 76 2.69 -5.69 -2.67
CA LYS A 76 3.84 -6.13 -1.89
C LYS A 76 5.16 -5.69 -2.52
N SER A 77 5.30 -5.83 -3.84
CA SER A 77 6.51 -5.42 -4.56
C SER A 77 6.78 -3.90 -4.54
N LYS A 78 5.77 -3.10 -4.21
CA LYS A 78 5.81 -1.63 -4.18
C LYS A 78 5.89 -1.08 -2.76
N VAL A 79 5.73 -1.91 -1.73
CA VAL A 79 6.03 -1.55 -0.33
C VAL A 79 7.51 -1.85 -0.06
N ALA A 80 8.31 -0.82 0.11
CA ALA A 80 9.73 -0.91 0.36
C ALA A 80 10.06 -1.20 1.83
N PHE A 81 9.34 -0.56 2.76
CA PHE A 81 9.50 -0.75 4.20
C PHE A 81 8.28 -0.25 4.98
N ILE A 82 8.17 -0.67 6.24
CA ILE A 82 7.18 -0.22 7.23
C ILE A 82 7.94 0.09 8.51
N GLU A 83 7.75 1.28 9.07
CA GLU A 83 8.40 1.76 10.30
C GLU A 83 7.36 2.15 11.35
N ASN A 84 7.67 1.89 12.62
CA ASN A 84 6.90 2.30 13.80
C ASN A 84 5.46 1.76 13.87
N LEU A 85 5.11 0.74 13.08
CA LEU A 85 3.80 0.08 13.17
C LEU A 85 3.86 -1.04 14.21
N VAL A 86 3.08 -0.90 15.28
CA VAL A 86 2.90 -1.96 16.29
C VAL A 86 1.44 -2.39 16.28
N LEU A 87 1.19 -3.67 16.03
CA LEU A 87 -0.13 -4.29 16.04
C LEU A 87 -0.11 -5.49 17.00
N ASP A 88 -1.07 -5.54 17.92
CA ASP A 88 -1.18 -6.59 18.94
C ASP A 88 0.14 -6.85 19.72
N GLY A 89 0.90 -5.78 19.96
CA GLY A 89 2.19 -5.84 20.66
C GLY A 89 3.38 -6.31 19.82
N ASN A 90 3.18 -6.58 18.53
CA ASN A 90 4.26 -6.96 17.60
C ASN A 90 4.61 -5.81 16.67
N GLU A 91 5.90 -5.56 16.49
CA GLU A 91 6.39 -4.63 15.47
C GLU A 91 6.23 -5.25 14.08
N ILE A 92 5.59 -4.51 13.18
CA ILE A 92 5.26 -4.91 11.83
C ILE A 92 6.24 -4.23 10.88
N THR A 93 7.11 -5.02 10.26
CA THR A 93 8.16 -4.53 9.35
C THR A 93 8.00 -5.04 7.91
N ASP A 94 7.11 -6.00 7.68
CA ASP A 94 6.87 -6.63 6.39
C ASP A 94 5.40 -6.53 5.94
N PHE A 95 5.19 -6.58 4.62
CA PHE A 95 3.86 -6.42 4.03
C PHE A 95 2.91 -7.58 4.32
N ASP A 96 3.38 -8.81 4.49
CA ASP A 96 2.47 -9.95 4.73
C ASP A 96 1.86 -9.87 6.13
N SER A 97 2.69 -9.59 7.14
CA SER A 97 2.22 -9.33 8.51
C SER A 97 1.28 -8.13 8.53
N PHE A 98 1.64 -7.05 7.84
CA PHE A 98 0.77 -5.88 7.68
C PHE A 98 -0.59 -6.23 7.06
N TYR A 99 -0.60 -6.90 5.91
CA TYR A 99 -1.83 -7.20 5.17
C TYR A 99 -2.80 -8.08 5.97
N ASN A 100 -2.27 -8.94 6.84
CA ASN A 100 -3.07 -9.86 7.64
C ASN A 100 -3.57 -9.26 8.95
N LEU A 101 -2.80 -8.37 9.58
CA LEU A 101 -3.07 -7.84 10.93
C LEU A 101 -3.62 -6.42 10.93
N ALA A 102 -3.34 -5.62 9.89
CA ALA A 102 -3.72 -4.22 9.87
C ALA A 102 -5.23 -4.03 9.68
N PRO A 103 -5.78 -2.92 10.20
CA PRO A 103 -7.16 -2.52 9.90
C PRO A 103 -7.40 -2.43 8.39
N PRO A 104 -8.56 -2.88 7.87
CA PRO A 104 -8.87 -2.90 6.44
C PRO A 104 -8.70 -1.54 5.76
N GLU A 105 -8.96 -0.44 6.46
CA GLU A 105 -8.87 0.90 5.91
C GLU A 105 -7.41 1.34 5.72
N LEU A 106 -6.49 0.87 6.56
CA LEU A 106 -5.05 1.13 6.41
C LEU A 106 -4.49 0.32 5.23
N VAL A 107 -4.91 -0.94 5.09
CA VAL A 107 -4.61 -1.76 3.90
C VAL A 107 -5.15 -1.07 2.65
N SER A 108 -6.41 -0.65 2.66
CA SER A 108 -7.06 0.07 1.56
C SER A 108 -6.31 1.35 1.18
N TRP A 109 -5.82 2.10 2.17
CA TRP A 109 -5.02 3.30 1.92
C TRP A 109 -3.70 2.95 1.23
N VAL A 110 -2.93 1.96 1.71
CA VAL A 110 -1.68 1.54 1.07
C VAL A 110 -1.93 1.13 -0.38
N CYS A 111 -2.97 0.33 -0.64
CA CYS A 111 -3.37 -0.05 -1.98
C CYS A 111 -3.63 1.18 -2.86
N LYS A 112 -4.44 2.14 -2.39
CA LYS A 112 -4.74 3.37 -3.14
C LYS A 112 -3.50 4.22 -3.38
N ALA A 113 -2.61 4.31 -2.40
CA ALA A 113 -1.39 5.09 -2.49
C ALA A 113 -0.45 4.54 -3.58
N VAL A 114 -0.20 3.23 -3.62
CA VAL A 114 0.70 2.66 -4.64
C VAL A 114 0.17 2.81 -6.06
N TYR A 115 -1.16 2.83 -6.26
CA TYR A 115 -1.79 3.10 -7.56
C TYR A 115 -1.96 4.60 -7.89
N SER A 116 -1.61 5.51 -6.97
CA SER A 116 -1.82 6.96 -7.15
C SER A 116 -0.56 7.77 -6.86
N SER A 117 0.07 8.27 -7.92
CA SER A 117 1.20 9.20 -7.80
C SER A 117 0.84 10.45 -7.00
N TYR A 118 -0.39 10.97 -7.16
CA TYR A 118 -0.90 12.12 -6.43
C TYR A 118 -0.93 11.87 -4.91
N VAL A 119 -1.47 10.73 -4.47
CA VAL A 119 -1.54 10.39 -3.04
C VAL A 119 -0.13 10.31 -2.45
N LEU A 120 0.80 9.66 -3.16
CA LEU A 120 2.18 9.53 -2.70
C LEU A 120 2.87 10.90 -2.55
N SER A 121 2.72 11.80 -3.53
CA SER A 121 3.32 13.14 -3.47
C SER A 121 2.79 14.01 -2.33
N VAL A 122 1.50 13.89 -1.98
CA VAL A 122 0.91 14.65 -0.86
C VAL A 122 1.44 14.18 0.50
N HIS A 123 1.75 12.89 0.62
CA HIS A 123 2.17 12.28 1.89
C HIS A 123 3.69 12.10 2.00
N GLU A 124 4.47 12.60 1.04
CA GLU A 124 5.93 12.50 1.04
C GLU A 124 6.56 13.36 2.15
N ILE A 125 7.25 12.73 3.09
CA ILE A 125 8.19 13.41 3.98
C ILE A 125 9.50 13.62 3.23
N LYS A 126 9.80 14.89 2.91
CA LYS A 126 11.13 15.30 2.43
C LYS A 126 12.02 15.55 3.65
N ASN A 127 13.13 14.82 3.75
CA ASN A 127 14.20 15.12 4.69
C ASN A 127 14.89 16.44 4.33
#